data_AF-A0A929G8U0-F1
#
_entry.id   AF-A0A929G8U0-F1
#
_cell.length_a   1.000
_cell.length_b   1.000
_cell.length_c   1.000
_cell.angle_alpha   90.00
_cell.angle_beta   90.00
_cell.angle_gamma   90.00
#
_symmetry.space_group_name_H-M   'P 1'
#
loop_
_entity.id
_entity.type
_entity.pdbx_description
1 polymer ?
#
loop_
_entity_poly.entity_id
_entity_poly.type
_entity_poly.pdbx_seq_one_letter_code
_entity_poly.pdbx_strand_id
1 'polypeptide(L)'
;MGKICPLIFIPFVISLLVAACDQRQAYTDLGSASNQEAVDELPNLLVQAKGSVQIRREGWKDFLPVGFGALIESGDLLRVSDGSLVSVFCGSDSTWDESLIELSADGLEHGVPCRSGRPPRPWSDVAAPRGENESDIPFVISPRNSALGSDRPFLRWNEIGVSSYTISIVGEDLQNRPPIVVSESEIPWPGEWPPLEPGSNYVLIVDVGGIKSNDGNEGNIGLGFWLLPDEEVQRIQALEEKIRSQNMSAEGTDLLIAELYQNNNMRAEAAQRLQSAISVQPSAAMWLKYGRLQLEIGLPGEAIQAFNQALNVAKADGQLEVEAASLIGLGLANRILGDEPAAVELFNGAAVIFQQIGDQNGFSQANELLTK
;
A
#
# COMPACT_ATOMS: atom_id res chain seq x y z
N MET A 1 1.29 0.35 42.56
CA MET A 1 1.43 -0.98 43.20
C MET A 1 1.68 -2.00 42.09
N GLY A 2 2.95 -2.33 41.85
CA GLY A 2 3.35 -3.26 40.81
C GLY A 2 3.00 -4.70 41.19
N LYS A 3 2.37 -5.43 40.27
CA LYS A 3 2.19 -6.87 40.39
C LYS A 3 3.37 -7.56 39.72
N ILE A 4 4.10 -8.31 40.52
CA ILE A 4 5.24 -9.17 40.17
C ILE A 4 4.67 -10.46 39.54
N CYS A 5 5.18 -10.85 38.38
CA CYS A 5 4.90 -12.14 37.75
C CYS A 5 5.79 -13.22 38.38
N PRO A 6 5.30 -14.42 38.74
CA PRO A 6 6.12 -15.43 39.39
C PRO A 6 7.02 -16.15 38.37
N LEU A 7 8.32 -16.24 38.67
CA LEU A 7 9.26 -17.12 37.97
C LEU A 7 8.97 -18.58 38.34
N ILE A 8 8.63 -19.40 37.35
CA ILE A 8 8.73 -20.86 37.47
C ILE A 8 10.10 -21.26 36.89
N PHE A 9 10.93 -21.84 37.76
CA PHE A 9 12.27 -22.36 37.44
C PHE A 9 12.16 -23.66 36.64
N ILE A 10 12.63 -23.66 35.39
CA ILE A 10 13.03 -24.87 34.65
C ILE A 10 14.45 -24.61 34.12
N PRO A 11 15.46 -25.43 34.46
CA PRO A 11 16.83 -25.16 34.06
C PRO A 11 17.08 -25.77 32.68
N PHE A 12 17.01 -24.95 31.64
CA PHE A 12 17.81 -24.95 30.40
C PHE A 12 17.08 -24.05 29.39
N VAL A 13 17.84 -23.32 28.56
CA VAL A 13 17.42 -22.28 27.58
C VAL A 13 17.32 -20.86 28.17
N ILE A 14 18.49 -20.27 28.44
CA ILE A 14 18.66 -18.83 28.60
C ILE A 14 19.14 -18.27 27.26
N SER A 15 18.26 -17.56 26.54
CA SER A 15 18.52 -16.35 25.75
C SER A 15 17.45 -16.20 24.67
N LEU A 16 16.24 -15.73 25.01
CA LEU A 16 15.28 -15.11 24.07
C LEU A 16 14.02 -14.71 24.85
N LEU A 17 14.08 -13.63 25.63
CA LEU A 17 12.89 -13.08 26.31
C LEU A 17 12.93 -11.56 26.50
N VAL A 18 13.85 -10.86 25.83
CA VAL A 18 13.98 -9.39 25.95
C VAL A 18 13.49 -8.65 24.70
N ALA A 19 13.26 -9.32 23.57
CA ALA A 19 12.88 -8.66 22.31
C ALA A 19 11.36 -8.45 22.09
N ALA A 20 10.48 -9.10 22.86
CA ALA A 20 9.03 -9.06 22.64
C ALA A 20 8.30 -7.87 23.29
N CYS A 21 9.03 -6.97 23.99
CA CYS A 21 8.41 -5.84 24.69
C CYS A 21 8.33 -4.56 23.83
N ASP A 22 9.10 -4.47 22.73
CA ASP A 22 9.26 -3.24 21.96
C ASP A 22 8.16 -3.02 20.90
N GLN A 23 7.54 -4.11 20.42
CA GLN A 23 6.43 -4.05 19.45
C GLN A 23 5.07 -3.72 20.08
N ARG A 24 4.93 -3.85 21.42
CA ARG A 24 3.69 -3.45 22.12
C ARG A 24 3.51 -1.93 22.20
N GLN A 25 4.60 -1.16 22.12
CA GLN A 25 4.52 0.30 22.21
C GLN A 25 3.91 0.95 20.96
N ALA A 26 3.92 0.28 19.80
CA ALA A 26 3.32 0.79 18.58
C ALA A 26 1.77 0.73 18.57
N TYR A 27 1.16 -0.17 19.36
CA TYR A 27 -0.31 -0.30 19.40
C TYR A 27 -1.00 0.56 20.48
N THR A 28 -0.25 1.04 21.48
CA THR A 28 -0.84 1.81 22.60
C THR A 28 -0.98 3.32 22.37
N ASP A 29 -0.44 3.89 21.29
CA ASP A 29 -0.46 5.34 21.05
C ASP A 29 -1.58 5.83 20.09
N LEU A 30 -2.48 4.94 19.67
CA LEU A 30 -3.67 5.28 18.87
C LEU A 30 -4.83 5.86 19.72
N GLY A 31 -4.68 5.95 21.04
CA GLY A 31 -5.77 6.28 21.97
C GLY A 31 -6.12 7.76 22.17
N SER A 32 -5.68 8.69 21.30
CA SER A 32 -6.14 10.09 21.37
C SER A 32 -7.08 10.41 20.21
N ALA A 33 -8.18 11.10 20.50
CA ALA A 33 -9.15 11.51 19.47
C ALA A 33 -8.49 12.31 18.31
N SER A 34 -7.44 13.09 18.61
CA SER A 34 -6.65 13.81 17.61
C SER A 34 -5.80 12.91 16.71
N ASN A 35 -5.26 11.80 17.25
CA ASN A 35 -4.55 10.82 16.42
C ASN A 35 -5.51 10.04 15.54
N GLN A 36 -6.74 9.79 16.03
CA GLN A 36 -7.77 9.07 15.29
C GLN A 36 -8.37 9.90 14.16
N GLU A 37 -8.63 11.19 14.38
CA GLU A 37 -9.08 12.12 13.32
C GLU A 37 -8.04 12.19 12.18
N ALA A 38 -6.74 12.20 12.49
CA ALA A 38 -5.67 12.18 11.48
C ALA A 38 -5.55 10.83 10.72
N VAL A 39 -5.94 9.72 11.34
CA VAL A 39 -6.01 8.41 10.65
C VAL A 39 -7.14 8.39 9.63
N ASP A 40 -8.22 9.10 9.91
CA ASP A 40 -9.45 9.10 9.12
C ASP A 40 -9.43 10.12 7.99
N GLU A 41 -8.50 11.08 7.98
CA GLU A 41 -8.27 11.95 6.82
C GLU A 41 -7.76 11.16 5.60
N LEU A 42 -8.25 11.55 4.43
CA LEU A 42 -7.83 11.02 3.14
C LEU A 42 -6.95 12.04 2.39
N PRO A 43 -6.10 11.58 1.46
CA PRO A 43 -5.41 12.49 0.55
C PRO A 43 -6.41 13.20 -0.38
N ASN A 44 -6.07 14.40 -0.85
CA ASN A 44 -6.84 15.00 -1.93
C ASN A 44 -6.47 14.32 -3.25
N LEU A 45 -7.46 13.88 -4.00
CA LEU A 45 -7.24 13.01 -5.16
C LEU A 45 -8.07 13.42 -6.36
N LEU A 46 -7.49 13.27 -7.54
CA LEU A 46 -8.20 13.36 -8.80
C LEU A 46 -9.03 12.08 -9.03
N VAL A 47 -10.25 12.04 -8.49
CA VAL A 47 -11.15 10.88 -8.51
C VAL A 47 -11.98 10.76 -9.78
N GLN A 48 -11.90 11.75 -10.67
CA GLN A 48 -12.45 11.67 -12.01
C GLN A 48 -11.58 12.49 -12.96
N ALA A 49 -11.14 11.89 -14.05
CA ALA A 49 -10.39 12.59 -15.09
C ALA A 49 -10.70 11.96 -16.46
N LYS A 50 -11.61 12.58 -17.21
CA LYS A 50 -11.90 12.26 -18.61
C LYS A 50 -11.54 13.46 -19.46
N GLY A 51 -10.66 13.29 -20.43
CA GLY A 51 -10.13 14.39 -21.24
C GLY A 51 -8.77 14.85 -20.73
N SER A 52 -8.42 16.12 -20.95
CA SER A 52 -7.09 16.65 -20.68
C SER A 52 -7.11 17.59 -19.49
N VAL A 53 -6.31 17.25 -18.49
CA VAL A 53 -6.06 18.07 -17.31
C VAL A 53 -4.57 18.19 -17.11
N GLN A 54 -4.15 19.39 -16.73
CA GLN A 54 -2.76 19.69 -16.43
C GLN A 54 -2.66 20.24 -15.01
N ILE A 55 -1.56 19.92 -14.34
CA ILE A 55 -1.23 20.42 -13.01
C ILE A 55 0.07 21.22 -13.06
N ARG A 56 0.13 22.27 -12.24
CA ARG A 56 1.37 22.96 -11.93
C ARG A 56 1.48 23.10 -10.42
N ARG A 57 2.50 22.44 -9.86
CA ARG A 57 2.81 22.55 -8.44
C ARG A 57 3.65 23.78 -8.15
N GLU A 58 3.76 24.13 -6.88
CA GLU A 58 4.69 25.17 -6.44
C GLU A 58 6.14 24.85 -6.85
N GLY A 59 6.85 25.84 -7.40
CA GLY A 59 8.22 25.69 -7.88
C GLY A 59 8.36 25.05 -9.27
N TRP A 60 7.31 24.45 -9.83
CA TRP A 60 7.34 23.90 -11.18
C TRP A 60 7.34 25.00 -12.25
N LYS A 61 8.03 24.72 -13.36
CA LYS A 61 8.18 25.68 -14.48
C LYS A 61 6.92 25.79 -15.34
N ASP A 62 6.29 24.65 -15.62
CA ASP A 62 5.21 24.51 -16.60
C ASP A 62 4.05 23.68 -16.04
N PHE A 63 2.89 23.80 -16.69
CA PHE A 63 1.78 22.88 -16.50
C PHE A 63 2.09 21.54 -17.19
N LEU A 64 1.99 20.44 -16.44
CA LEU A 64 2.25 19.10 -16.94
C LEU A 64 0.96 18.27 -16.95
N PRO A 65 0.80 17.34 -17.90
CA PRO A 65 -0.32 16.41 -17.91
C PRO A 65 -0.45 15.66 -16.58
N VAL A 66 -1.68 15.46 -16.12
CA VAL A 66 -2.01 14.66 -14.93
C VAL A 66 -3.23 13.79 -15.24
N GLY A 67 -3.33 12.64 -14.56
CA GLY A 67 -4.38 11.65 -14.81
C GLY A 67 -5.15 11.23 -13.57
N PHE A 68 -6.19 10.41 -13.78
CA PHE A 68 -6.99 9.80 -12.72
C PHE A 68 -6.10 9.15 -11.64
N GLY A 69 -6.43 9.39 -10.37
CA GLY A 69 -5.68 8.89 -9.22
C GLY A 69 -4.49 9.75 -8.79
N ALA A 70 -4.21 10.85 -9.48
CA ALA A 70 -3.15 11.77 -9.07
C ALA A 70 -3.45 12.42 -7.71
N LEU A 71 -2.38 12.60 -6.93
CA LEU A 71 -2.39 13.35 -5.69
C LEU A 71 -2.46 14.84 -6.00
N ILE A 72 -3.36 15.53 -5.32
CA ILE A 72 -3.51 16.97 -5.39
C ILE A 72 -3.09 17.58 -4.05
N GLU A 73 -2.29 18.63 -4.07
CA GLU A 73 -1.79 19.33 -2.90
C GLU A 73 -2.41 20.73 -2.80
N SER A 74 -2.48 21.24 -1.57
CA SER A 74 -2.88 22.62 -1.35
C SER A 74 -1.84 23.54 -2.00
N GLY A 75 -2.30 24.42 -2.89
CA GLY A 75 -1.42 25.32 -3.66
C GLY A 75 -1.19 24.87 -5.11
N ASP A 76 -1.61 23.66 -5.47
CA ASP A 76 -1.60 23.22 -6.86
C ASP A 76 -2.56 24.06 -7.70
N LEU A 77 -2.17 24.26 -8.96
CA LEU A 77 -2.98 24.90 -9.98
C LEU A 77 -3.37 23.86 -11.03
N LEU A 78 -4.65 23.80 -11.35
CA LEU A 78 -5.19 22.90 -12.36
C LEU A 78 -5.71 23.68 -13.57
N ARG A 79 -5.50 23.11 -14.75
CA ARG A 79 -6.10 23.58 -16.00
C ARG A 79 -6.86 22.43 -16.64
N VAL A 80 -8.16 22.60 -16.83
CA VAL A 80 -9.04 21.59 -17.41
C VAL A 80 -9.46 22.04 -18.81
N SER A 81 -9.11 21.25 -19.83
CA SER A 81 -9.41 21.59 -21.21
C SER A 81 -10.91 21.46 -21.52
N ASP A 82 -11.43 22.29 -22.42
CA ASP A 82 -12.82 22.25 -22.88
C ASP A 82 -13.28 20.83 -23.24
N GLY A 83 -14.47 20.46 -22.77
CA GLY A 83 -15.07 19.14 -22.99
C GLY A 83 -14.51 18.02 -22.12
N SER A 84 -13.61 18.32 -21.17
CA SER A 84 -13.16 17.38 -20.16
C SER A 84 -14.12 17.33 -18.96
N LEU A 85 -14.13 16.22 -18.24
CA LEU A 85 -14.86 16.05 -16.99
C LEU A 85 -13.88 15.64 -15.90
N VAL A 86 -13.70 16.52 -14.93
CA VAL A 86 -12.67 16.38 -13.90
C VAL A 86 -13.24 16.71 -12.54
N SER A 87 -12.98 15.83 -11.57
CA SER A 87 -13.44 16.00 -10.20
C SER A 87 -12.31 15.69 -9.22
N VAL A 88 -12.16 16.55 -8.22
CA VAL A 88 -11.21 16.38 -7.12
C VAL A 88 -11.99 16.03 -5.87
N PHE A 89 -11.52 15.02 -5.14
CA PHE A 89 -11.98 14.75 -3.79
C PHE A 89 -11.04 15.45 -2.80
N CYS A 90 -11.57 16.30 -1.93
CA CYS A 90 -10.82 16.93 -0.84
C CYS A 90 -10.99 16.13 0.45
N GLY A 91 -9.92 15.49 0.93
CA GLY A 91 -9.97 14.49 2.02
C GLY A 91 -9.63 15.02 3.42
N SER A 92 -9.47 16.33 3.59
CA SER A 92 -9.00 16.98 4.82
C SER A 92 -10.01 17.06 5.98
N ASP A 93 -11.24 16.59 5.82
CA ASP A 93 -12.29 16.63 6.84
C ASP A 93 -12.90 15.23 6.98
N SER A 94 -12.91 14.63 8.17
CA SER A 94 -13.41 13.26 8.41
C SER A 94 -14.93 13.09 8.20
N THR A 95 -15.66 14.19 8.03
CA THR A 95 -17.08 14.15 7.62
C THR A 95 -17.26 13.95 6.12
N TRP A 96 -16.31 14.40 5.30
CA TRP A 96 -16.36 14.45 3.83
C TRP A 96 -17.63 15.04 3.22
N ASP A 97 -18.31 15.92 3.96
CA ASP A 97 -19.46 16.65 3.44
C ASP A 97 -18.97 17.67 2.39
N GLU A 98 -19.55 17.62 1.18
CA GLU A 98 -19.16 18.48 0.04
C GLU A 98 -17.69 18.33 -0.42
N SER A 99 -17.06 17.18 -0.14
CA SER A 99 -15.67 16.90 -0.52
C SER A 99 -15.43 16.69 -2.02
N LEU A 100 -16.47 16.39 -2.80
CA LEU A 100 -16.36 16.18 -4.24
C LEU A 100 -16.57 17.49 -5.01
N ILE A 101 -15.52 17.95 -5.68
CA ILE A 101 -15.52 19.23 -6.39
C ILE A 101 -15.28 18.98 -7.87
N GLU A 102 -16.31 19.25 -8.68
CA GLU A 102 -16.21 19.29 -10.13
C GLU A 102 -15.51 20.57 -10.58
N LEU A 103 -14.51 20.42 -11.45
CA LEU A 103 -13.76 21.54 -11.99
C LEU A 103 -14.37 22.04 -13.30
N SER A 104 -14.33 23.37 -13.50
CA SER A 104 -14.81 23.98 -14.74
C SER A 104 -13.85 23.67 -15.90
N ALA A 105 -14.39 23.07 -16.97
CA ALA A 105 -13.66 22.80 -18.21
C ALA A 105 -13.72 24.00 -19.15
N ASP A 106 -13.07 25.09 -18.77
CA ASP A 106 -13.02 26.36 -19.49
C ASP A 106 -11.63 26.72 -20.03
N GLY A 107 -10.66 25.81 -19.88
CA GLY A 107 -9.27 26.00 -20.26
C GLY A 107 -8.51 27.00 -19.39
N LEU A 108 -9.12 27.56 -18.34
CA LEU A 108 -8.50 28.53 -17.44
C LEU A 108 -7.74 27.83 -16.31
N GLU A 109 -6.87 28.61 -15.67
CA GLU A 109 -6.11 28.18 -14.49
C GLU A 109 -6.96 28.39 -13.23
N HIS A 110 -7.12 27.32 -12.45
CA HIS A 110 -7.87 27.34 -11.21
C HIS A 110 -6.97 26.86 -10.07
N GLY A 111 -7.04 27.55 -8.93
CA GLY A 111 -6.51 27.02 -7.68
C GLY A 111 -7.34 25.85 -7.20
N VAL A 112 -6.67 24.83 -6.66
CA VAL A 112 -7.37 23.73 -6.01
C VAL A 112 -8.02 24.26 -4.72
N PRO A 113 -9.35 24.09 -4.54
CA PRO A 113 -10.07 24.62 -3.38
C PRO A 113 -9.90 23.76 -2.11
N CYS A 114 -9.20 22.64 -2.19
CA CYS A 114 -8.93 21.77 -1.05
C CYS A 114 -8.01 22.44 -0.03
N ARG A 115 -8.28 22.20 1.25
CA ARG A 115 -7.28 22.41 2.30
C ARG A 115 -6.19 21.35 2.20
N SER A 116 -5.13 21.49 2.99
CA SER A 116 -4.13 20.44 3.15
C SER A 116 -4.82 19.15 3.58
N GLY A 117 -4.85 18.16 2.68
CA GLY A 117 -5.27 16.80 3.00
C GLY A 117 -4.11 16.01 3.60
N ARG A 118 -4.32 14.71 3.78
CA ARG A 118 -3.25 13.81 4.24
C ARG A 118 -2.07 13.88 3.26
N PRO A 119 -0.82 14.09 3.74
CA PRO A 119 0.34 14.15 2.86
C PRO A 119 0.57 12.82 2.14
N PRO A 120 1.28 12.82 1.01
CA PRO A 120 1.69 11.57 0.37
C PRO A 120 2.48 10.72 1.36
N ARG A 121 2.30 9.40 1.25
CA ARG A 121 3.16 8.46 1.98
C ARG A 121 4.63 8.72 1.61
N PRO A 122 5.57 8.64 2.55
CA PRO A 122 6.99 8.65 2.22
C PRO A 122 7.40 7.41 1.41
N TRP A 123 8.50 7.52 0.66
CA TRP A 123 9.12 6.37 -0.02
C TRP A 123 9.90 5.43 0.92
N SER A 124 10.04 5.80 2.19
CA SER A 124 10.72 5.00 3.22
C SER A 124 9.90 3.80 3.70
N ASP A 125 8.61 3.74 3.36
CA ASP A 125 7.69 2.71 3.84
C ASP A 125 7.86 1.44 3.01
N VAL A 126 8.96 0.72 3.26
CA VAL A 126 9.34 -0.48 2.52
C VAL A 126 9.53 -1.62 3.52
N ALA A 127 8.83 -2.74 3.30
CA ALA A 127 9.05 -3.95 4.06
C ALA A 127 10.15 -4.81 3.43
N ALA A 128 10.90 -5.52 4.28
CA ALA A 128 11.84 -6.53 3.81
C ALA A 128 11.09 -7.63 3.00
N PRO A 129 11.72 -8.23 1.98
CA PRO A 129 11.16 -9.40 1.33
C PRO A 129 11.17 -10.60 2.29
N ARG A 130 10.30 -11.58 2.00
CA ARG A 130 10.20 -12.84 2.73
C ARG A 130 10.73 -13.95 1.83
N GLY A 131 11.89 -14.48 2.19
CA GLY A 131 12.62 -15.49 1.43
C GLY A 131 13.46 -14.92 0.29
N GLU A 132 14.32 -15.77 -0.29
CA GLU A 132 15.12 -15.42 -1.46
C GLU A 132 14.24 -15.15 -2.70
N ASN A 133 14.65 -14.20 -3.53
CA ASN A 133 13.91 -13.75 -4.72
C ASN A 133 14.13 -14.70 -5.91
N GLU A 134 13.78 -15.98 -5.73
CA GLU A 134 13.87 -17.02 -6.76
C GLU A 134 12.48 -17.37 -7.31
N SER A 135 12.37 -17.48 -8.64
CA SER A 135 11.09 -17.76 -9.34
C SER A 135 10.46 -19.10 -9.00
N ASP A 136 11.24 -20.01 -8.43
CA ASP A 136 10.88 -21.40 -8.22
C ASP A 136 10.48 -21.68 -6.75
N ILE A 137 10.44 -20.63 -5.92
CA ILE A 137 10.00 -20.70 -4.53
C ILE A 137 8.59 -20.09 -4.45
N PRO A 138 7.62 -20.79 -3.81
CA PRO A 138 6.30 -20.18 -3.60
C PRO A 138 6.46 -19.03 -2.59
N PHE A 139 5.83 -17.89 -2.81
CA PHE A 139 5.77 -16.75 -1.90
C PHE A 139 4.32 -16.31 -1.70
N VAL A 140 4.01 -15.88 -0.47
CA VAL A 140 2.67 -15.40 -0.13
C VAL A 140 2.45 -14.03 -0.76
N ILE A 141 1.32 -13.91 -1.46
CA ILE A 141 0.82 -12.65 -2.04
C ILE A 141 -0.15 -11.99 -1.07
N SER A 142 -1.12 -12.75 -0.53
CA SER A 142 -2.13 -12.23 0.38
C SER A 142 -2.70 -13.32 1.31
N PRO A 143 -2.98 -13.02 2.59
CA PRO A 143 -2.63 -11.78 3.27
C PRO A 143 -1.15 -11.75 3.64
N ARG A 144 -0.56 -10.56 3.59
CA ARG A 144 0.86 -10.33 3.90
C ARG A 144 1.06 -8.92 4.40
N ASN A 145 1.75 -8.79 5.53
CA ASN A 145 1.94 -7.53 6.27
C ASN A 145 0.64 -6.71 6.33
N SER A 146 -0.47 -7.32 6.77
CA SER A 146 -1.80 -6.70 6.66
C SER A 146 -2.64 -6.90 7.91
N ALA A 147 -3.31 -5.84 8.32
CA ALA A 147 -4.53 -5.94 9.11
C ALA A 147 -5.65 -6.51 8.23
N LEU A 148 -6.65 -7.16 8.83
CA LEU A 148 -7.77 -7.76 8.11
C LEU A 148 -9.10 -7.40 8.76
N GLY A 149 -10.11 -7.17 7.93
CA GLY A 149 -11.49 -6.97 8.38
C GLY A 149 -12.31 -8.26 8.48
N SER A 150 -11.79 -9.37 7.96
CA SER A 150 -12.44 -10.68 8.01
C SER A 150 -11.60 -11.70 8.77
N ASP A 151 -12.27 -12.49 9.61
CA ASP A 151 -11.70 -13.61 10.35
C ASP A 151 -11.43 -14.86 9.48
N ARG A 152 -11.80 -14.81 8.20
CA ARG A 152 -11.70 -15.88 7.21
C ARG A 152 -11.26 -15.33 5.85
N PRO A 153 -10.05 -14.74 5.76
CA PRO A 153 -9.56 -14.15 4.52
C PRO A 153 -9.32 -15.20 3.43
N PHE A 154 -9.32 -14.75 2.17
CA PHE A 154 -8.74 -15.51 1.07
C PHE A 154 -7.23 -15.60 1.23
N LEU A 155 -6.66 -16.74 0.81
CA LEU A 155 -5.23 -17.03 0.87
C LEU A 155 -4.70 -17.18 -0.55
N ARG A 156 -3.64 -16.48 -0.89
CA ARG A 156 -3.05 -16.45 -2.24
C ARG A 156 -1.54 -16.40 -2.23
N TRP A 157 -0.93 -17.12 -3.17
CA TRP A 157 0.51 -17.17 -3.44
C TRP A 157 0.79 -17.20 -4.95
N ASN A 158 2.05 -17.06 -5.35
CA ASN A 158 2.42 -17.22 -6.76
C ASN A 158 2.36 -18.69 -7.19
N GLU A 159 1.98 -18.92 -8.44
CA GLU A 159 2.00 -20.26 -9.03
C GLU A 159 3.40 -20.59 -9.56
N ILE A 160 3.92 -21.77 -9.22
CA ILE A 160 5.24 -22.26 -9.64
C ILE A 160 5.17 -23.54 -10.50
N GLY A 161 4.00 -23.84 -11.09
CA GLY A 161 3.83 -24.96 -12.03
C GLY A 161 3.85 -26.37 -11.42
N VAL A 162 3.54 -26.48 -10.12
CA VAL A 162 3.45 -27.77 -9.40
C VAL A 162 2.01 -28.27 -9.30
N SER A 163 1.83 -29.58 -9.08
CA SER A 163 0.48 -30.18 -9.02
C SER A 163 -0.26 -29.92 -7.71
N SER A 164 0.46 -29.58 -6.63
CA SER A 164 -0.14 -29.33 -5.32
C SER A 164 0.80 -28.55 -4.40
N TYR A 165 0.18 -27.80 -3.49
CA TYR A 165 0.80 -27.07 -2.39
C TYR A 165 0.32 -27.64 -1.06
N THR A 166 1.20 -27.68 -0.06
CA THR A 166 0.80 -27.88 1.34
C THR A 166 0.77 -26.52 2.01
N ILE A 167 -0.36 -26.13 2.58
CA ILE A 167 -0.51 -24.83 3.24
C ILE A 167 -0.72 -25.01 4.74
N SER A 168 -0.16 -24.09 5.51
CA SER A 168 -0.32 -24.05 6.96
C SER A 168 -0.32 -22.61 7.47
N ILE A 169 -1.00 -22.38 8.59
CA ILE A 169 -0.99 -21.10 9.29
C ILE A 169 -0.44 -21.32 10.69
N VAL A 170 0.55 -20.51 11.06
CA VAL A 170 1.04 -20.41 12.43
C VAL A 170 0.44 -19.15 13.04
N GLY A 171 -0.28 -19.30 14.15
CA GLY A 171 -0.90 -18.21 14.89
C GLY A 171 -0.46 -18.18 16.35
N GLU A 172 -0.41 -16.99 16.94
CA GLU A 172 -0.16 -16.80 18.37
C GLU A 172 -1.34 -17.22 19.26
N ASP A 173 -2.51 -17.45 18.67
CA ASP A 173 -3.73 -17.92 19.34
C ASP A 173 -3.69 -19.38 19.80
N LEU A 174 -2.63 -20.12 19.43
CA LEU A 174 -2.43 -21.53 19.77
C LEU A 174 -3.55 -22.45 19.28
N GLN A 175 -4.40 -21.99 18.37
CA GLN A 175 -5.47 -22.79 17.79
C GLN A 175 -4.89 -23.79 16.79
N ASN A 176 -5.40 -25.02 16.83
CA ASN A 176 -4.95 -26.08 15.93
C ASN A 176 -5.53 -25.91 14.52
N ARG A 177 -4.67 -25.55 13.55
CA ARG A 177 -4.99 -25.49 12.12
C ARG A 177 -4.13 -26.53 11.39
N PRO A 178 -4.63 -27.76 11.18
CA PRO A 178 -3.84 -28.80 10.54
C PRO A 178 -3.48 -28.40 9.09
N PRO A 179 -2.26 -28.71 8.60
CA PRO A 179 -1.90 -28.43 7.21
C PRO A 179 -2.86 -29.11 6.23
N ILE A 180 -3.15 -28.43 5.12
CA ILE A 180 -4.00 -28.98 4.05
C ILE A 180 -3.27 -28.96 2.70
N VAL A 181 -3.66 -29.88 1.82
CA VAL A 181 -3.11 -30.00 0.47
C VAL A 181 -4.12 -29.47 -0.52
N VAL A 182 -3.68 -28.57 -1.40
CA VAL A 182 -4.52 -27.90 -2.40
C VAL A 182 -3.80 -27.85 -3.76
N SER A 183 -4.54 -27.79 -4.86
CA SER A 183 -4.00 -27.68 -6.22
C SER A 183 -4.01 -26.26 -6.79
N GLU A 184 -4.79 -25.37 -6.19
CA GLU A 184 -4.96 -23.98 -6.62
C GLU A 184 -3.97 -23.08 -5.89
N SER A 185 -3.60 -21.94 -6.48
CA SER A 185 -2.71 -20.91 -5.89
C SER A 185 -3.46 -19.79 -5.15
N GLU A 186 -4.79 -19.90 -5.10
CA GLU A 186 -5.69 -19.04 -4.37
C GLU A 186 -6.85 -19.87 -3.84
N ILE A 187 -7.17 -19.76 -2.55
CA ILE A 187 -8.27 -20.50 -1.93
C ILE A 187 -9.01 -19.64 -0.91
N PRO A 188 -10.30 -19.92 -0.65
CA PRO A 188 -10.97 -19.38 0.52
C PRO A 188 -10.37 -19.96 1.81
N TRP A 189 -10.64 -19.31 2.93
CA TRP A 189 -10.31 -19.85 4.25
C TRP A 189 -10.85 -21.29 4.43
N PRO A 190 -10.02 -22.28 4.78
CA PRO A 190 -10.46 -23.65 4.95
C PRO A 190 -11.56 -23.78 6.01
N GLY A 191 -12.67 -24.43 5.67
CA GLY A 191 -13.84 -24.52 6.56
C GLY A 191 -13.60 -25.27 7.87
N GLU A 192 -12.60 -26.16 7.92
CA GLU A 192 -12.19 -26.88 9.12
C GLU A 192 -11.27 -26.06 10.03
N TRP A 193 -10.66 -24.99 9.53
CA TRP A 193 -9.79 -24.13 10.33
C TRP A 193 -10.63 -23.18 11.19
N PRO A 194 -10.36 -23.09 12.50
CA PRO A 194 -10.97 -22.06 13.33
C PRO A 194 -10.68 -20.66 12.78
N PRO A 195 -11.61 -19.71 12.94
CA PRO A 195 -11.43 -18.33 12.49
C PRO A 195 -10.21 -17.67 13.14
N LEU A 196 -9.77 -16.55 12.58
CA LEU A 196 -8.77 -15.70 13.23
C LEU A 196 -9.34 -15.05 14.49
N GLU A 197 -8.48 -14.81 15.48
CA GLU A 197 -8.81 -14.12 16.72
C GLU A 197 -8.13 -12.74 16.75
N PRO A 198 -8.84 -11.68 17.15
CA PRO A 198 -8.23 -10.37 17.33
C PRO A 198 -7.08 -10.42 18.35
N GLY A 199 -6.03 -9.62 18.11
CA GLY A 199 -4.87 -9.52 19.00
C GLY A 199 -3.82 -10.64 18.83
N SER A 200 -4.00 -11.52 17.85
CA SER A 200 -3.00 -12.53 17.46
C SER A 200 -2.39 -12.21 16.09
N ASN A 201 -1.09 -12.49 15.93
CA ASN A 201 -0.42 -12.46 14.64
C ASN A 201 -0.40 -13.84 13.99
N TYR A 202 -0.50 -13.86 12.66
CA TYR A 202 -0.58 -15.05 11.85
C TYR A 202 0.44 -15.03 10.73
N VAL A 203 1.00 -16.18 10.40
CA VAL A 203 1.90 -16.35 9.27
C VAL A 203 1.38 -17.51 8.42
N LEU A 204 1.03 -17.20 7.16
CA LEU A 204 0.76 -18.21 6.13
C LEU A 204 2.08 -18.80 5.64
N ILE A 205 2.14 -20.12 5.51
CA ILE A 205 3.28 -20.87 4.98
C ILE A 205 2.78 -21.74 3.84
N VAL A 206 3.41 -21.62 2.68
CA VAL A 206 3.19 -22.47 1.51
C VAL A 206 4.41 -23.36 1.35
N ASP A 207 4.21 -24.68 1.29
CA ASP A 207 5.25 -25.70 1.20
C ASP A 207 5.04 -26.55 -0.06
N VAL A 208 6.13 -26.73 -0.80
CA VAL A 208 6.23 -27.60 -1.98
C VAL A 208 7.41 -28.54 -1.78
N GLY A 209 7.13 -29.74 -1.26
CA GLY A 209 8.15 -30.79 -1.10
C GLY A 209 9.31 -30.40 -0.18
N GLY A 210 9.06 -29.55 0.82
CA GLY A 210 10.04 -29.03 1.76
C GLY A 210 10.62 -27.66 1.38
N ILE A 211 10.40 -27.19 0.14
CA ILE A 211 10.69 -25.83 -0.29
C ILE A 211 9.52 -24.96 0.14
N LYS A 212 9.78 -24.00 1.02
CA LYS A 212 8.71 -23.20 1.62
C LYS A 212 8.81 -21.75 1.21
N SER A 213 7.70 -21.04 1.31
CA SER A 213 7.61 -19.58 1.26
C SER A 213 8.34 -18.83 2.38
N ASN A 214 9.20 -19.55 3.10
CA ASN A 214 10.03 -19.13 4.22
C ASN A 214 11.18 -20.14 4.36
N ASP A 215 12.25 -19.94 3.64
CA ASP A 215 13.46 -20.79 3.64
C ASP A 215 14.31 -20.71 4.94
N GLY A 216 13.64 -20.66 6.10
CA GLY A 216 14.14 -21.39 7.27
C GLY A 216 15.09 -20.67 8.22
N ASN A 217 15.07 -19.33 8.33
CA ASN A 217 15.93 -18.62 9.28
C ASN A 217 15.28 -17.52 10.14
N GLU A 218 13.99 -17.68 10.48
CA GLU A 218 13.34 -16.77 11.41
C GLU A 218 12.94 -17.47 12.71
N GLY A 219 13.68 -17.14 13.77
CA GLY A 219 13.22 -17.22 15.15
C GLY A 219 12.40 -15.99 15.59
N ASN A 220 11.99 -15.12 14.66
CA ASN A 220 11.20 -13.92 14.95
C ASN A 220 10.02 -13.78 13.97
N ILE A 221 8.83 -13.61 14.53
CA ILE A 221 7.56 -13.37 13.83
C ILE A 221 7.65 -12.02 13.08
N GLY A 222 7.41 -11.99 11.76
CA GLY A 222 7.43 -10.74 10.98
C GLY A 222 6.80 -10.89 9.57
N LEU A 223 6.06 -9.85 9.13
CA LEU A 223 5.32 -9.73 7.85
C LEU A 223 4.08 -10.61 7.68
N GLY A 224 3.58 -11.19 8.77
CA GLY A 224 2.31 -11.91 8.84
C GLY A 224 1.07 -11.04 8.61
N PHE A 225 -0.06 -11.44 9.18
CA PHE A 225 -1.30 -10.68 9.17
C PHE A 225 -2.04 -10.83 10.49
N TRP A 226 -2.99 -9.94 10.76
CA TRP A 226 -3.75 -9.93 12.02
C TRP A 226 -5.18 -9.47 11.77
N LEU A 227 -6.10 -9.95 12.61
CA LEU A 227 -7.51 -9.53 12.58
C LEU A 227 -7.70 -8.25 13.40
N LEU A 228 -8.35 -7.26 12.80
CA LEU A 228 -8.76 -6.05 13.52
C LEU A 228 -9.87 -6.34 14.54
N PRO A 229 -9.92 -5.62 15.67
CA PRO A 229 -11.07 -5.68 16.58
C PRO A 229 -12.36 -5.25 15.87
N ASP A 230 -13.49 -5.86 16.24
CA ASP A 230 -14.81 -5.58 15.63
C ASP A 230 -15.17 -4.09 15.63
N GLU A 231 -14.80 -3.34 16.68
CA GLU A 231 -15.05 -1.90 16.78
C GLU A 231 -14.32 -1.12 15.67
N GLU A 232 -13.07 -1.47 15.38
CA GLU A 232 -12.30 -0.84 14.30
C GLU A 232 -12.86 -1.21 12.93
N VAL A 233 -13.26 -2.48 12.74
CA VAL A 233 -13.90 -2.94 11.50
C VAL A 233 -15.21 -2.17 11.25
N GLN A 234 -16.07 -2.04 12.25
CA GLN A 234 -17.33 -1.30 12.14
C GLN A 234 -17.10 0.18 11.82
N ARG A 235 -16.09 0.79 12.44
CA ARG A 235 -15.71 2.18 12.15
C ARG A 235 -15.26 2.36 10.71
N ILE A 236 -14.38 1.48 10.22
CA ILE A 236 -13.88 1.52 8.84
C ILE A 236 -15.02 1.27 7.84
N GLN A 237 -15.92 0.34 8.13
CA GLN A 237 -17.12 0.09 7.32
C GLN A 237 -18.03 1.31 7.25
N ALA A 238 -18.23 2.03 8.37
CA ALA A 238 -19.01 3.26 8.37
C ALA A 238 -18.36 4.37 7.50
N LEU A 239 -17.03 4.49 7.53
CA LEU A 239 -16.31 5.41 6.63
C LEU A 239 -16.41 4.97 5.17
N GLU A 240 -16.31 3.67 4.89
CA GLU A 240 -16.51 3.12 3.55
C GLU A 240 -17.91 3.46 3.02
N GLU A 241 -18.96 3.28 3.82
CA GLU A 241 -20.33 3.66 3.45
C GLU A 241 -20.45 5.15 3.14
N LYS A 242 -19.78 6.03 3.91
CA LYS A 242 -19.70 7.46 3.59
C LYS A 242 -19.05 7.68 2.23
N ILE A 243 -17.91 7.06 1.93
CA ILE A 243 -17.24 7.17 0.62
C ILE A 243 -18.17 6.70 -0.49
N ARG A 244 -18.86 5.58 -0.31
CA ARG A 244 -19.81 5.03 -1.30
C ARG A 244 -21.03 5.93 -1.51
N SER A 245 -21.40 6.72 -0.51
CA SER A 245 -22.50 7.68 -0.61
C SER A 245 -22.12 8.96 -1.37
N GLN A 246 -20.82 9.22 -1.55
CA GLN A 246 -20.35 10.27 -2.44
C GLN A 246 -20.72 9.90 -3.88
N ASN A 247 -21.33 10.81 -4.63
CA ASN A 247 -21.80 10.58 -6.01
C ASN A 247 -20.64 10.51 -7.03
N MET A 248 -19.69 9.60 -6.82
CA MET A 248 -18.48 9.41 -7.62
C MET A 248 -18.61 8.21 -8.57
N SER A 249 -17.64 8.04 -9.48
CA SER A 249 -17.53 6.81 -10.26
C SER A 249 -17.12 5.62 -9.39
N ALA A 250 -17.33 4.39 -9.89
CA ALA A 250 -16.97 3.18 -9.16
C ALA A 250 -15.45 3.11 -8.91
N GLU A 251 -14.64 3.53 -9.88
CA GLU A 251 -13.18 3.51 -9.81
C GLU A 251 -12.66 4.57 -8.84
N GLY A 252 -13.25 5.78 -8.86
CA GLY A 252 -12.95 6.82 -7.88
C GLY A 252 -13.31 6.39 -6.46
N THR A 253 -14.45 5.70 -6.30
CA THR A 253 -14.88 5.11 -5.03
C THR A 253 -13.89 4.04 -4.55
N ASP A 254 -13.53 3.07 -5.40
CA ASP A 254 -12.56 2.03 -5.03
C ASP A 254 -11.17 2.61 -4.72
N LEU A 255 -10.73 3.68 -5.41
CA LEU A 255 -9.50 4.38 -5.08
C LEU A 255 -9.53 4.98 -3.66
N LEU A 256 -10.60 5.70 -3.29
CA LEU A 256 -10.69 6.28 -1.95
C LEU A 256 -10.81 5.21 -0.85
N ILE A 257 -11.53 4.12 -1.12
CA ILE A 257 -11.60 2.98 -0.20
C ILE A 257 -10.24 2.32 -0.05
N ALA A 258 -9.45 2.21 -1.13
CA ALA A 258 -8.09 1.70 -1.04
C ALA A 258 -7.22 2.56 -0.11
N GLU A 259 -7.28 3.90 -0.23
CA GLU A 259 -6.55 4.81 0.67
C GLU A 259 -7.02 4.67 2.13
N LEU A 260 -8.34 4.57 2.35
CA LEU A 260 -8.92 4.32 3.68
C LEU A 260 -8.36 3.02 4.29
N TYR A 261 -8.42 1.92 3.54
CA TYR A 261 -7.91 0.62 4.00
C TYR A 261 -6.41 0.67 4.26
N GLN A 262 -5.64 1.27 3.35
CA GLN A 262 -4.20 1.37 3.49
C GLN A 262 -3.82 2.25 4.69
N ASN A 263 -4.61 3.28 5.03
CA ASN A 263 -4.42 4.12 6.23
C ASN A 263 -4.65 3.34 7.53
N ASN A 264 -5.47 2.29 7.46
CA ASN A 264 -5.78 1.38 8.55
C ASN A 264 -4.98 0.06 8.47
N ASN A 265 -3.86 0.04 7.72
CA ASN A 265 -3.01 -1.13 7.50
C ASN A 265 -3.70 -2.35 6.86
N MET A 266 -4.92 -2.21 6.34
CA MET A 266 -5.66 -3.23 5.59
C MET A 266 -5.12 -3.32 4.16
N ARG A 267 -3.85 -3.70 4.03
CA ARG A 267 -3.07 -3.68 2.78
C ARG A 267 -3.56 -4.71 1.78
N ALA A 268 -4.03 -5.87 2.23
CA ALA A 268 -4.62 -6.90 1.37
C ALA A 268 -5.91 -6.39 0.69
N GLU A 269 -6.83 -5.84 1.46
CA GLU A 269 -8.07 -5.26 0.96
C GLU A 269 -7.80 -4.01 0.11
N ALA A 270 -6.85 -3.16 0.50
CA ALA A 270 -6.44 -2.00 -0.30
C ALA A 270 -5.90 -2.41 -1.68
N ALA A 271 -5.07 -3.46 -1.74
CA ALA A 271 -4.52 -3.98 -3.00
C ALA A 271 -5.63 -4.50 -3.92
N GLN A 272 -6.62 -5.21 -3.36
CA GLN A 272 -7.78 -5.68 -4.12
C GLN A 272 -8.60 -4.51 -4.70
N ARG A 273 -8.79 -3.43 -3.93
CA ARG A 273 -9.51 -2.24 -4.40
C ARG A 273 -8.76 -1.50 -5.50
N LEU A 274 -7.45 -1.31 -5.36
CA LEU A 274 -6.62 -0.74 -6.43
C LEU A 274 -6.67 -1.58 -7.70
N GLN A 275 -6.54 -2.90 -7.60
CA GLN A 275 -6.65 -3.79 -8.76
C GLN A 275 -8.02 -3.69 -9.45
N SER A 276 -9.09 -3.61 -8.66
CA SER A 276 -10.46 -3.45 -9.18
C SER A 276 -10.58 -2.14 -9.96
N ALA A 277 -10.13 -1.02 -9.40
CA ALA A 277 -10.13 0.28 -10.07
C ALA A 277 -9.23 0.31 -11.32
N ILE A 278 -8.02 -0.27 -11.25
CA ILE A 278 -7.08 -0.39 -12.39
C ILE A 278 -7.69 -1.20 -13.53
N SER A 279 -8.44 -2.27 -13.23
CA SER A 279 -9.07 -3.11 -14.26
C SER A 279 -10.10 -2.37 -15.10
N VAL A 280 -10.68 -1.30 -14.57
CA VAL A 280 -11.69 -0.49 -15.26
C VAL A 280 -11.09 0.79 -15.85
N GLN A 281 -10.27 1.51 -15.10
CA GLN A 281 -9.60 2.73 -15.54
C GLN A 281 -8.11 2.71 -15.15
N PRO A 282 -7.24 2.08 -15.95
CA PRO A 282 -5.81 2.11 -15.69
C PRO A 282 -5.26 3.52 -15.90
N SER A 283 -4.37 3.94 -15.00
CA SER A 283 -3.62 5.19 -15.13
C SER A 283 -2.22 5.03 -14.54
N ALA A 284 -1.31 5.93 -14.91
CA ALA A 284 0.04 5.93 -14.37
C ALA A 284 0.04 6.05 -12.84
N ALA A 285 -0.78 6.96 -12.29
CA ALA A 285 -0.88 7.16 -10.84
C ALA A 285 -1.46 5.94 -10.10
N MET A 286 -2.42 5.23 -10.69
CA MET A 286 -2.99 4.02 -10.10
C MET A 286 -1.97 2.89 -10.04
N TRP A 287 -1.22 2.66 -11.12
CA TRP A 287 -0.13 1.68 -11.14
C TRP A 287 0.99 2.04 -10.16
N LEU A 288 1.33 3.33 -10.04
CA LEU A 288 2.30 3.83 -9.07
C LEU A 288 1.84 3.51 -7.63
N LYS A 289 0.58 3.80 -7.28
CA LYS A 289 0.00 3.50 -5.97
C LYS A 289 0.04 2.00 -5.67
N TYR A 290 -0.37 1.17 -6.63
CA TYR A 290 -0.33 -0.29 -6.47
C TYR A 290 1.11 -0.79 -6.25
N GLY A 291 2.08 -0.32 -7.05
CA GLY A 291 3.49 -0.71 -6.88
C GLY A 291 4.08 -0.30 -5.53
N ARG A 292 3.72 0.89 -5.02
CA ARG A 292 4.11 1.32 -3.67
C ARG A 292 3.55 0.39 -2.60
N LEU A 293 2.27 0.03 -2.70
CA LEU A 293 1.65 -0.92 -1.78
C LEU A 293 2.33 -2.30 -1.82
N GLN A 294 2.76 -2.76 -3.01
CA GLN A 294 3.53 -4.00 -3.13
C GLN A 294 4.89 -3.92 -2.41
N LEU A 295 5.60 -2.78 -2.47
CA LEU A 295 6.80 -2.57 -1.66
C LEU A 295 6.52 -2.52 -0.16
N GLU A 296 5.43 -1.88 0.26
CA GLU A 296 5.00 -1.82 1.67
C GLU A 296 4.74 -3.22 2.26
N ILE A 297 4.33 -4.20 1.45
CA ILE A 297 4.13 -5.60 1.88
C ILE A 297 5.32 -6.52 1.56
N GLY A 298 6.43 -5.98 1.06
CA GLY A 298 7.66 -6.72 0.81
C GLY A 298 7.62 -7.61 -0.42
N LEU A 299 6.85 -7.22 -1.45
CA LEU A 299 6.78 -7.88 -2.76
C LEU A 299 7.49 -7.05 -3.83
N PRO A 300 8.84 -6.93 -3.80
CA PRO A 300 9.59 -6.11 -4.74
C PRO A 300 9.43 -6.55 -6.20
N GLY A 301 9.26 -7.85 -6.47
CA GLY A 301 9.00 -8.36 -7.83
C GLY A 301 7.66 -7.86 -8.41
N GLU A 302 6.58 -7.96 -7.63
CA GLU A 302 5.26 -7.42 -8.01
C GLU A 302 5.30 -5.89 -8.14
N ALA A 303 6.03 -5.22 -7.24
CA ALA A 303 6.22 -3.78 -7.32
C ALA A 303 6.93 -3.35 -8.61
N ILE A 304 7.97 -4.06 -9.04
CA ILE A 304 8.68 -3.80 -10.31
C ILE A 304 7.72 -3.90 -11.50
N GLN A 305 6.85 -4.92 -11.53
CA GLN A 305 5.87 -5.05 -12.60
C GLN A 305 4.92 -3.83 -12.62
N ALA A 306 4.39 -3.45 -11.46
CA ALA A 306 3.49 -2.32 -11.33
C ALA A 306 4.16 -0.98 -11.69
N PHE A 307 5.38 -0.72 -11.22
CA PHE A 307 6.11 0.51 -11.56
C PHE A 307 6.49 0.57 -13.04
N ASN A 308 6.77 -0.56 -13.70
CA ASN A 308 6.96 -0.58 -15.15
C ASN A 308 5.67 -0.23 -15.90
N GLN A 309 4.50 -0.70 -15.43
CA GLN A 309 3.21 -0.27 -16.00
C GLN A 309 3.00 1.24 -15.80
N ALA A 310 3.26 1.75 -14.58
CA ALA A 310 3.18 3.18 -14.28
C ALA A 310 4.09 4.01 -15.18
N LEU A 311 5.35 3.58 -15.34
CA LEU A 311 6.36 4.23 -16.18
C LEU A 311 5.96 4.26 -17.65
N ASN A 312 5.43 3.15 -18.17
CA ASN A 312 5.00 3.06 -19.56
C ASN A 312 3.82 4.00 -19.86
N VAL A 313 2.81 4.02 -18.98
CA VAL A 313 1.66 4.92 -19.12
C VAL A 313 2.10 6.37 -18.94
N ALA A 314 2.94 6.67 -17.95
CA ALA A 314 3.45 8.02 -17.70
C ALA A 314 4.20 8.59 -18.92
N LYS A 315 5.07 7.79 -19.54
CA LYS A 315 5.79 8.18 -20.76
C LYS A 315 4.86 8.41 -21.94
N ALA A 316 3.84 7.56 -22.12
CA ALA A 316 2.87 7.71 -23.20
C ALA A 316 2.04 9.00 -23.05
N ASP A 317 1.68 9.35 -21.82
CA ASP A 317 0.83 10.51 -21.51
C ASP A 317 1.63 11.79 -21.21
N GLY A 318 2.96 11.71 -21.12
CA GLY A 318 3.82 12.83 -20.74
C GLY A 318 3.72 13.24 -19.27
N GLN A 319 3.32 12.34 -18.37
CA GLN A 319 3.18 12.57 -16.93
C GLN A 319 4.56 12.47 -16.23
N LEU A 320 5.40 13.49 -16.40
CA LEU A 320 6.80 13.49 -15.95
C LEU A 320 6.99 13.27 -14.43
N GLU A 321 6.07 13.77 -13.60
CA GLU A 321 6.10 13.50 -12.15
C GLU A 321 5.96 12.01 -11.84
N VAL A 322 4.98 11.35 -12.46
CA VAL A 322 4.74 9.91 -12.26
C VAL A 322 5.86 9.09 -12.88
N GLU A 323 6.45 9.54 -13.99
CA GLU A 323 7.64 8.94 -14.59
C GLU A 323 8.80 8.91 -13.58
N ALA A 324 9.16 10.08 -13.01
CA ALA A 324 10.24 10.19 -12.03
C ALA A 324 9.95 9.38 -10.76
N ALA A 325 8.72 9.43 -10.25
CA ALA A 325 8.26 8.63 -9.11
C ALA A 325 8.37 7.12 -9.39
N SER A 326 8.02 6.67 -10.59
CA SER A 326 8.13 5.25 -10.98
C SER A 326 9.59 4.81 -11.03
N LEU A 327 10.50 5.66 -11.48
CA LEU A 327 11.95 5.40 -11.44
C LEU A 327 12.48 5.27 -10.01
N ILE A 328 12.02 6.12 -9.07
CA ILE A 328 12.33 5.95 -7.64
C ILE A 328 11.84 4.59 -7.15
N GLY A 329 10.58 4.23 -7.44
CA GLY A 329 10.01 2.95 -7.02
C GLY A 329 10.77 1.74 -7.56
N LEU A 330 11.13 1.77 -8.84
CA LEU A 330 11.98 0.75 -9.46
C LEU A 330 13.37 0.69 -8.80
N GLY A 331 13.97 1.84 -8.49
CA GLY A 331 15.29 1.89 -7.86
C GLY A 331 15.28 1.28 -6.46
N LEU A 332 14.26 1.61 -5.66
CA LEU A 332 14.07 1.02 -4.34
C LEU A 332 13.86 -0.50 -4.44
N ALA A 333 13.03 -0.95 -5.37
CA ALA A 333 12.80 -2.38 -5.57
C ALA A 333 14.08 -3.13 -5.97
N ASN A 334 14.88 -2.60 -6.90
CA ASN A 334 16.15 -3.20 -7.32
C ASN A 334 17.18 -3.22 -6.18
N ARG A 335 17.26 -2.14 -5.39
CA ARG A 335 18.12 -2.09 -4.19
C ARG A 335 17.74 -3.17 -3.17
N ILE A 336 16.45 -3.38 -2.91
CA ILE A 336 15.96 -4.46 -2.03
C ILE A 336 16.39 -5.84 -2.55
N LEU A 337 16.39 -6.00 -3.88
CA LEU A 337 16.81 -7.23 -4.54
C LEU A 337 18.33 -7.36 -4.71
N GLY A 338 19.11 -6.39 -4.23
CA GLY A 338 20.57 -6.40 -4.26
C GLY A 338 21.21 -5.88 -5.56
N ASP A 339 20.44 -5.36 -6.52
CA ASP A 339 20.97 -4.72 -7.74
C ASP A 339 21.15 -3.21 -7.52
N GLU A 340 22.19 -2.88 -6.74
CA GLU A 340 22.55 -1.49 -6.44
C GLU A 340 22.94 -0.67 -7.69
N PRO A 341 23.71 -1.20 -8.67
CA PRO A 341 24.01 -0.47 -9.90
C PRO A 341 22.76 -0.05 -10.67
N ALA A 342 21.77 -0.94 -10.84
CA ALA A 342 20.52 -0.60 -11.48
C ALA A 342 19.74 0.45 -10.68
N ALA A 343 19.70 0.32 -9.35
CA ALA A 343 19.05 1.29 -8.48
C ALA A 343 19.61 2.70 -8.63
N VAL A 344 20.95 2.83 -8.64
CA VAL A 344 21.64 4.11 -8.82
C VAL A 344 21.32 4.74 -10.19
N GLU A 345 21.27 3.96 -11.27
CA GLU A 345 20.89 4.48 -12.59
C GLU A 345 19.46 5.03 -12.58
N LEU A 346 18.53 4.30 -11.96
CA LEU A 346 17.12 4.70 -11.85
C LEU A 346 16.95 5.98 -11.01
N PHE A 347 17.63 6.10 -9.87
CA PHE A 347 17.58 7.32 -9.04
C PHE A 347 18.17 8.54 -9.75
N ASN A 348 19.27 8.36 -10.50
CA ASN A 348 19.82 9.44 -11.33
C ASN A 348 18.82 9.87 -12.42
N GLY A 349 18.16 8.92 -13.07
CA GLY A 349 17.10 9.20 -14.04
C GLY A 349 15.97 10.01 -13.44
N ALA A 350 15.49 9.64 -12.25
CA ALA A 350 14.46 10.39 -11.52
C ALA A 350 14.92 11.81 -11.19
N ALA A 351 16.16 11.97 -10.68
CA ALA A 351 16.72 13.29 -10.34
C ALA A 351 16.77 14.23 -11.56
N VAL A 352 17.16 13.73 -12.73
CA VAL A 352 17.18 14.53 -13.98
C VAL A 352 15.78 15.04 -14.32
N ILE A 353 14.76 14.19 -14.22
CA ILE A 353 13.37 14.59 -14.54
C ILE A 353 12.86 15.61 -13.51
N PHE A 354 13.06 15.39 -12.22
CA PHE A 354 12.65 16.35 -11.20
C PHE A 354 13.34 17.71 -11.39
N GLN A 355 14.64 17.72 -11.73
CA GLN A 355 15.36 18.94 -12.08
C GLN A 355 14.79 19.63 -13.33
N GLN A 356 14.40 18.85 -14.35
CA GLN A 356 13.79 19.36 -15.57
C GLN A 356 12.49 20.11 -15.26
N ILE A 357 11.58 19.51 -14.49
CA ILE A 357 10.27 20.09 -14.19
C ILE A 357 10.31 21.18 -13.10
N GLY A 358 11.42 21.28 -12.37
CA GLY A 358 11.64 22.27 -11.31
C GLY A 358 11.26 21.78 -9.91
N ASP A 359 10.92 20.51 -9.76
CA ASP A 359 10.57 19.90 -8.48
C ASP A 359 11.80 19.70 -7.58
N GLN A 360 12.01 20.64 -6.65
CA GLN A 360 13.15 20.58 -5.73
C GLN A 360 13.01 19.47 -4.69
N ASN A 361 11.77 19.15 -4.28
CA ASN A 361 11.52 18.13 -3.27
C ASN A 361 11.82 16.73 -3.85
N GLY A 362 11.29 16.43 -5.03
CA GLY A 362 11.59 15.20 -5.75
C GLY A 362 13.07 15.08 -6.10
N PHE A 363 13.71 16.19 -6.52
CA PHE A 363 15.15 16.21 -6.80
C PHE A 363 15.97 15.89 -5.54
N SER A 364 15.67 16.53 -4.40
CA SER A 364 16.35 16.27 -3.14
C SER A 364 16.18 14.82 -2.70
N GLN A 365 14.96 14.29 -2.79
CA GLN A 365 14.67 12.90 -2.42
C GLN A 365 15.44 11.90 -3.28
N ALA A 366 15.47 12.10 -4.60
CA ALA A 366 16.23 11.24 -5.51
C ALA A 366 17.73 11.27 -5.19
N ASN A 367 18.30 12.44 -4.88
CA ASN A 367 19.71 12.56 -4.49
C ASN A 367 20.01 11.96 -3.11
N GLU A 368 19.09 12.04 -2.16
CA GLU A 368 19.26 11.38 -0.85
C GLU A 368 19.41 9.87 -1.04
N LEU A 369 18.60 9.27 -1.91
CA LEU A 369 18.64 7.84 -2.22
C LEU A 369 19.97 7.41 -2.86
N LEU A 370 20.65 8.28 -3.61
CA LEU A 370 21.99 8.03 -4.17
C LEU A 370 23.11 7.98 -3.12
N THR A 371 22.87 8.55 -1.93
CA THR A 371 23.90 8.67 -0.87
C THR A 371 23.76 7.64 0.25
N LYS A 372 22.63 6.92 0.28
CA LYS A 372 22.38 5.78 1.16
C LYS A 372 22.85 4.51 0.49
#